data_AF-A0A942ZF31-F1
#
_entry.id   AF-A0A942ZF31-F1
#
_cell.length_a   1.000
_cell.length_b   1.000
_cell.length_c   1.000
_cell.angle_alpha   90.00
_cell.angle_beta   90.00
_cell.angle_gamma   90.00
#
_symmetry.space_group_name_H-M   'P 1'
#
loop_
_entity.id
_entity.type
_entity.pdbx_description
1 polymer ?
#
loop_
_entity_poly.entity_id
_entity_poly.type
_entity_poly.pdbx_seq_one_letter_code
_entity_poly.pdbx_strand_id
1 'polypeptide(L)'
;MKYFCKIAFATLLTIAVISCGDTKTKQTVSKLPTIDENTETEITVWAWNIAAKALMETAKTFNEKYPKIKVNVMELAGGLSAYERYSVIFSSGVGVPDVIQVESDYIQTFAEVYPQHFLDLKQYIDIEGKVDPSKISTSYDSEGKLVSIPWDSAPVVMFYREDLFNRAGIDAASIITWEDYIEAGKKLQSVFPNVKMNGFAYSKDDNFWRCLLVENNTYFLNKNGEITISSPKSIETL
;
A
#
# COMPACT_ATOMS: atom_id res chain seq x y z
N MET A 1 -13.60 14.12 71.80
CA MET A 1 -14.88 14.84 71.64
C MET A 1 -15.29 14.60 70.19
N LYS A 2 -16.00 13.49 69.89
CA LYS A 2 -17.48 13.37 69.87
C LYS A 2 -18.08 14.49 68.99
N TYR A 3 -18.77 14.27 67.87
CA TYR A 3 -19.83 13.31 67.51
C TYR A 3 -19.84 13.17 65.96
N PHE A 4 -19.96 11.99 65.31
CA PHE A 4 -21.08 11.02 65.20
C PHE A 4 -22.23 11.41 64.25
N CYS A 5 -22.68 10.38 63.50
CA CYS A 5 -23.88 10.23 62.64
C CYS A 5 -23.67 10.48 61.13
N LYS A 6 -23.38 9.44 60.32
CA LYS A 6 -24.29 8.39 59.79
C LYS A 6 -25.58 8.97 59.19
N ILE A 7 -25.76 8.79 57.87
CA ILE A 7 -26.93 8.12 57.26
C ILE A 7 -26.50 7.61 55.88
N ALA A 8 -26.69 6.32 55.68
CA ALA A 8 -26.62 5.65 54.40
C ALA A 8 -27.91 5.90 53.62
N PHE A 9 -27.81 6.09 52.31
CA PHE A 9 -28.90 5.77 51.40
C PHE A 9 -28.32 4.98 50.22
N ALA A 10 -28.59 3.69 50.24
CA ALA A 10 -28.38 2.81 49.11
C ALA A 10 -29.52 3.06 48.12
N THR A 11 -29.18 3.42 46.88
CA THR A 11 -30.08 3.28 45.74
C THR A 11 -29.39 2.42 44.70
N LEU A 12 -29.78 1.14 44.68
CA LEU A 12 -29.69 0.29 43.51
C LEU A 12 -30.44 0.97 42.37
N LEU A 13 -29.78 1.26 41.24
CA LEU A 13 -30.45 1.45 39.96
C LEU A 13 -29.74 0.60 38.88
N THR A 14 -30.34 -0.56 38.67
CA THR A 14 -30.31 -1.45 37.50
C THR A 14 -29.36 -1.10 36.34
N ILE A 15 -28.37 -1.98 36.14
CA ILE A 15 -27.67 -2.17 34.86
C ILE A 15 -28.71 -2.68 33.85
N ALA A 16 -29.12 -1.81 32.91
CA ALA A 16 -29.85 -2.25 31.73
C ALA A 16 -28.84 -2.79 30.71
N VAL A 17 -28.65 -4.11 30.73
CA VAL A 17 -28.05 -4.83 29.60
C VAL A 17 -29.10 -4.86 28.49
N ILE A 18 -29.06 -3.90 27.57
CA ILE A 18 -29.80 -4.02 26.31
C ILE A 18 -28.89 -4.77 25.34
N SER A 19 -29.19 -6.06 25.28
CA SER A 19 -28.83 -7.05 24.27
C SER A 19 -29.09 -6.54 22.85
N CYS A 20 -28.20 -6.93 21.93
CA CYS A 20 -28.18 -6.63 20.49
C CYS A 20 -29.55 -6.51 19.82
N GLY A 21 -29.72 -5.42 19.06
CA GLY A 21 -30.61 -5.35 17.91
C GLY A 21 -29.80 -4.82 16.72
N ASP A 22 -29.74 -5.62 15.65
CA ASP A 22 -29.17 -5.29 14.34
C ASP A 22 -29.47 -3.85 13.94
N THR A 23 -28.53 -2.96 14.23
CA THR A 23 -28.51 -1.63 13.66
C THR A 23 -27.25 -1.59 12.84
N LYS A 24 -27.37 -1.99 11.57
CA LYS A 24 -26.47 -1.45 10.54
C LYS A 24 -26.60 0.06 10.64
N THR A 25 -25.71 0.68 11.41
CA THR A 25 -25.52 2.11 11.42
C THR A 25 -25.15 2.44 9.99
N LYS A 26 -26.14 2.88 9.20
CA LYS A 26 -25.87 3.54 7.93
C LYS A 26 -24.95 4.69 8.29
N GLN A 27 -23.66 4.55 7.99
CA GLN A 27 -22.71 5.64 8.00
C GLN A 27 -23.37 6.74 7.19
N THR A 28 -23.88 7.74 7.90
CA THR A 28 -24.46 8.91 7.27
C THR A 28 -23.22 9.61 6.77
N VAL A 29 -22.92 9.49 5.47
CA VAL A 29 -21.81 10.20 4.84
C VAL A 29 -22.03 11.66 5.21
N SER A 30 -21.19 12.18 6.12
CA SER A 30 -21.19 13.59 6.45
C SER A 30 -20.91 14.29 5.13
N LYS A 31 -21.84 15.15 4.70
CA LYS A 31 -21.67 15.90 3.46
C LYS A 31 -20.37 16.69 3.61
N LEU A 32 -19.37 16.36 2.80
CA LEU A 32 -18.07 17.03 2.86
C LEU A 32 -18.25 18.53 2.61
N PRO A 33 -17.44 19.39 3.24
CA PRO A 33 -17.46 20.81 2.96
C PRO A 33 -17.20 21.05 1.47
N THR A 34 -17.93 21.98 0.87
CA THR A 34 -17.65 22.41 -0.50
C THR A 34 -16.42 23.31 -0.46
N ILE A 35 -15.34 22.86 -1.10
CA ILE A 35 -14.10 23.63 -1.28
C ILE A 35 -14.11 24.21 -2.69
N ASP A 36 -13.85 25.50 -2.81
CA ASP A 36 -13.64 26.19 -4.07
C ASP A 36 -12.29 26.92 -4.08
N GLU A 37 -11.92 27.51 -5.22
CA GLU A 37 -10.66 28.26 -5.38
C GLU A 37 -10.50 29.45 -4.42
N ASN A 38 -11.60 29.87 -3.77
CA ASN A 38 -11.62 30.97 -2.82
C ASN A 38 -11.48 30.52 -1.36
N THR A 39 -11.52 29.23 -1.10
CA THR A 39 -11.43 28.64 0.22
C THR A 39 -9.97 28.63 0.70
N GLU A 40 -9.70 29.27 1.84
CA GLU A 40 -8.38 29.25 2.47
C GLU A 40 -8.21 27.95 3.25
N THR A 41 -7.35 27.05 2.75
CA THR A 41 -7.11 25.74 3.37
C THR A 41 -5.75 25.18 2.99
N GLU A 42 -5.33 24.17 3.74
CA GLU A 42 -4.13 23.36 3.49
C GLU A 42 -4.52 21.90 3.21
N ILE A 43 -3.80 21.24 2.32
CA ILE A 43 -3.90 19.80 2.02
C ILE A 43 -2.52 19.21 2.30
N THR A 44 -2.45 18.28 3.23
CA THR A 44 -1.22 17.58 3.62
C THR A 44 -1.11 16.24 2.91
N VAL A 45 0.03 16.01 2.28
CA VAL A 45 0.29 14.80 1.47
C VAL A 45 1.55 14.11 1.98
N TRP A 46 1.47 12.83 2.33
CA TRP A 46 2.64 12.05 2.72
C TRP A 46 2.96 11.02 1.65
N ALA A 47 4.17 11.09 1.11
CA ALA A 47 4.66 10.21 0.06
C ALA A 47 6.14 9.93 0.25
N TRP A 48 6.76 9.07 -0.54
CA TRP A 48 8.19 8.80 -0.51
C TRP A 48 8.79 8.72 -1.92
N ASN A 49 10.11 8.90 -1.99
CA ASN A 49 10.93 8.65 -3.17
C ASN A 49 10.43 9.40 -4.42
N ILE A 50 10.24 8.71 -5.56
CA ILE A 50 9.85 9.31 -6.84
C ILE A 50 8.46 9.94 -6.74
N ALA A 51 7.54 9.33 -5.96
CA ALA A 51 6.19 9.85 -5.77
C ALA A 51 6.20 11.20 -5.06
N ALA A 52 6.94 11.30 -3.96
CA ALA A 52 7.07 12.56 -3.22
C ALA A 52 7.59 13.68 -4.13
N LYS A 53 8.63 13.40 -4.92
CA LYS A 53 9.23 14.38 -5.84
C LYS A 53 8.26 14.82 -6.93
N ALA A 54 7.53 13.88 -7.54
CA ALA A 54 6.53 14.18 -8.56
C ALA A 54 5.36 15.00 -7.98
N LEU A 55 4.90 14.66 -6.78
CA LEU A 55 3.84 15.36 -6.08
C LEU A 55 4.28 16.77 -5.64
N MET A 56 5.53 16.95 -5.20
CA MET A 56 6.07 18.28 -4.87
C MET A 56 6.08 19.20 -6.09
N GLU A 57 6.54 18.70 -7.24
CA GLU A 57 6.54 19.49 -8.48
C GLU A 57 5.12 19.82 -8.94
N THR A 58 4.20 18.85 -8.85
CA THR A 58 2.79 19.06 -9.18
C THR A 58 2.13 20.06 -8.23
N ALA A 59 2.39 19.93 -6.92
CA ALA A 59 1.88 20.81 -5.87
C ALA A 59 2.32 22.25 -6.08
N LYS A 60 3.54 22.49 -6.59
CA LYS A 60 3.99 23.84 -6.96
C LYS A 60 3.06 24.49 -7.98
N THR A 61 2.79 23.80 -9.10
CA THR A 61 1.89 24.32 -10.14
C THR A 61 0.45 24.46 -9.65
N PHE A 62 -0.01 23.56 -8.79
CA PHE A 62 -1.32 23.64 -8.17
C PHE A 62 -1.45 24.86 -7.26
N ASN A 63 -0.46 25.10 -6.40
CA ASN A 63 -0.43 26.22 -5.45
C ASN A 63 -0.33 27.58 -6.16
N GLU A 64 0.37 27.65 -7.30
CA GLU A 64 0.40 28.84 -8.15
C GLU A 64 -0.97 29.15 -8.77
N LYS A 65 -1.70 28.11 -9.18
CA LYS A 65 -3.04 28.22 -9.79
C LYS A 65 -4.14 28.51 -8.75
N TYR A 66 -4.02 27.94 -7.55
CA TYR A 66 -4.99 28.03 -6.46
C TYR A 66 -4.33 28.59 -5.20
N PRO A 67 -4.01 29.89 -5.14
CA PRO A 67 -3.15 30.46 -4.09
C PRO A 67 -3.72 30.37 -2.66
N LYS A 68 -5.02 30.13 -2.52
CA LYS A 68 -5.68 29.93 -1.22
C LYS A 68 -5.75 28.48 -0.77
N ILE A 69 -5.51 27.52 -1.67
CA ILE A 69 -5.45 26.09 -1.36
C ILE A 69 -3.98 25.66 -1.41
N LYS A 70 -3.37 25.44 -0.26
CA LYS A 70 -1.95 25.06 -0.16
C LYS A 70 -1.80 23.55 -0.08
N VAL A 71 -1.22 22.93 -1.10
CA VAL A 71 -0.80 21.53 -1.06
C VAL A 71 0.63 21.44 -0.53
N ASN A 72 0.81 20.75 0.60
CA ASN A 72 2.08 20.53 1.27
C ASN A 72 2.44 19.05 1.28
N VAL A 73 3.50 18.70 0.55
CA VAL A 73 3.98 17.33 0.42
C VAL A 73 5.15 17.09 1.37
N MET A 74 5.08 16.02 2.16
CA MET A 74 6.15 15.57 3.04
C MET A 74 6.74 14.25 2.52
N GLU A 75 8.05 14.25 2.25
CA GLU A 75 8.77 13.04 1.87
C GLU A 75 9.10 12.20 3.11
N LEU A 76 8.67 10.95 3.10
CA LEU A 76 8.99 9.92 4.08
C LEU A 76 10.22 9.12 3.62
N ALA A 77 10.88 8.45 4.57
CA ALA A 77 12.12 7.70 4.31
C ALA A 77 11.91 6.46 3.42
N GLY A 78 10.68 5.94 3.32
CA GLY A 78 10.32 4.80 2.48
C GLY A 78 9.07 4.07 2.99
N GLY A 79 8.56 3.12 2.20
CA GLY A 79 7.30 2.40 2.45
C GLY A 79 7.19 1.79 3.85
N LEU A 80 8.16 0.95 4.28
CA LEU A 80 8.12 0.31 5.60
C LEU A 80 8.02 1.33 6.75
N SER A 81 8.85 2.37 6.73
CA SER A 81 8.80 3.45 7.73
C SER A 81 7.49 4.25 7.68
N ALA A 82 6.89 4.36 6.49
CA ALA A 82 5.60 5.01 6.31
C ALA A 82 4.49 4.17 6.95
N TYR A 83 4.49 2.85 6.76
CA TYR A 83 3.47 1.94 7.29
C TYR A 83 3.46 1.88 8.82
N GLU A 84 4.62 1.85 9.47
CA GLU A 84 4.72 1.98 10.93
C GLU A 84 4.11 3.30 11.41
N ARG A 85 4.44 4.40 10.71
CA ARG A 85 3.92 5.73 11.06
C ARG A 85 2.40 5.84 10.82
N TYR A 86 1.89 5.28 9.71
CA TYR A 86 0.45 5.23 9.41
C TYR A 86 -0.30 4.47 10.49
N SER A 87 0.21 3.31 10.92
CA SER A 87 -0.40 2.52 11.99
C SER A 87 -0.55 3.32 13.29
N VAL A 88 0.48 4.10 13.67
CA VAL A 88 0.46 4.96 14.87
C VAL A 88 -0.55 6.11 14.75
N ILE A 89 -0.53 6.85 13.64
CA ILE A 89 -1.43 8.02 13.47
C ILE A 89 -2.87 7.59 13.26
N PHE A 90 -3.14 6.49 12.56
CA PHE A 90 -4.48 5.99 12.36
C PHE A 90 -5.08 5.42 13.64
N SER A 91 -4.26 4.74 14.46
CA SER A 91 -4.71 4.25 15.77
C SER A 91 -5.02 5.40 16.74
N SER A 92 -4.22 6.48 16.71
CA SER A 92 -4.42 7.63 17.60
C SER A 92 -5.47 8.62 17.07
N GLY A 93 -5.69 8.66 15.76
CA GLY A 93 -6.53 9.67 15.08
C GLY A 93 -5.93 11.08 15.07
N VAL A 94 -4.67 11.25 15.48
CA VAL A 94 -4.02 12.56 15.59
C VAL A 94 -2.98 12.73 14.49
N GLY A 95 -3.04 13.87 13.78
CA GLY A 95 -2.07 14.22 12.74
C GLY A 95 -2.18 13.33 11.50
N VAL A 96 -3.37 12.80 11.23
CA VAL A 96 -3.68 12.06 10.00
C VAL A 96 -3.63 13.04 8.82
N PRO A 97 -2.78 12.81 7.79
CA PRO A 97 -2.74 13.66 6.62
C PRO A 97 -3.96 13.44 5.71
N ASP A 98 -4.22 14.40 4.83
CA ASP A 98 -5.35 14.35 3.90
C ASP A 98 -5.14 13.30 2.79
N VAL A 99 -3.89 13.11 2.37
CA VAL A 99 -3.50 12.13 1.34
C VAL A 99 -2.26 11.36 1.79
N ILE A 100 -2.30 10.05 1.62
CA ILE A 100 -1.14 9.18 1.79
C ILE A 100 -0.86 8.37 0.53
N GLN A 101 0.41 8.14 0.26
CA GLN A 101 0.85 7.09 -0.64
C GLN A 101 0.81 5.74 0.11
N VAL A 102 0.32 4.69 -0.54
CA VAL A 102 0.34 3.32 0.00
C VAL A 102 0.54 2.36 -1.18
N GLU A 103 1.34 1.30 -1.00
CA GLU A 103 1.45 0.26 -2.02
C GLU A 103 0.16 -0.56 -2.13
N SER A 104 -0.13 -1.06 -3.34
CA SER A 104 -1.34 -1.83 -3.66
C SER A 104 -1.56 -3.05 -2.75
N ASP A 105 -0.49 -3.64 -2.23
CA ASP A 105 -0.58 -4.83 -1.37
C ASP A 105 -0.94 -4.49 0.10
N TYR A 106 -0.84 -3.21 0.49
CA TYR A 106 -1.10 -2.75 1.87
C TYR A 106 -2.38 -1.93 2.02
N ILE A 107 -2.88 -1.32 0.94
CA ILE A 107 -4.03 -0.42 1.02
C ILE A 107 -5.28 -1.10 1.58
N GLN A 108 -5.56 -2.34 1.16
CA GLN A 108 -6.72 -3.09 1.65
C GLN A 108 -6.59 -3.35 3.16
N THR A 109 -5.41 -3.75 3.64
CA THR A 109 -5.18 -3.96 5.07
C THR A 109 -5.41 -2.68 5.87
N PHE A 110 -4.89 -1.54 5.44
CA PHE A 110 -5.12 -0.27 6.15
C PHE A 110 -6.59 0.15 6.11
N ALA A 111 -7.27 0.00 4.97
CA ALA A 111 -8.68 0.33 4.83
C ALA A 111 -9.58 -0.56 5.70
N GLU A 112 -9.26 -1.84 5.85
CA GLU A 112 -10.02 -2.77 6.69
C GLU A 112 -9.77 -2.57 8.19
N VAL A 113 -8.53 -2.28 8.59
CA VAL A 113 -8.18 -2.05 10.00
C VAL A 113 -8.62 -0.67 10.48
N TYR A 114 -8.60 0.34 9.60
CA TYR A 114 -8.90 1.73 9.94
C TYR A 114 -9.94 2.36 8.99
N PRO A 115 -11.12 1.75 8.81
CA PRO A 115 -12.10 2.16 7.79
C PRO A 115 -12.61 3.59 7.97
N GLN A 116 -12.55 4.14 9.19
CA GLN A 116 -12.93 5.53 9.46
C GLN A 116 -12.00 6.58 8.82
N HIS A 117 -10.77 6.19 8.44
CA HIS A 117 -9.77 7.10 7.87
C HIS A 117 -9.72 7.05 6.34
N PHE A 118 -10.52 6.19 5.71
CA PHE A 118 -10.59 6.07 4.25
C PHE A 118 -11.96 6.55 3.74
N LEU A 119 -11.92 7.60 2.91
CA LEU A 119 -13.10 8.12 2.23
C LEU A 119 -13.47 7.19 1.07
N ASP A 120 -14.77 6.85 0.93
CA ASP A 120 -15.25 6.19 -0.28
C ASP A 120 -15.27 7.18 -1.45
N LEU A 121 -14.35 6.97 -2.39
CA LEU A 121 -14.11 7.83 -3.53
C LEU A 121 -15.09 7.59 -4.69
N LYS A 122 -15.92 6.53 -4.66
CA LYS A 122 -16.80 6.14 -5.77
C LYS A 122 -17.71 7.27 -6.28
N GLN A 123 -18.17 8.12 -5.37
CA GLN A 123 -19.05 9.24 -5.70
C GLN A 123 -18.32 10.45 -6.31
N TYR A 124 -16.99 10.48 -6.22
CA TYR A 124 -16.15 11.61 -6.65
C TYR A 124 -15.34 11.29 -7.91
N ILE A 125 -14.94 10.03 -8.09
CA ILE A 125 -14.12 9.61 -9.20
C ILE A 125 -14.53 8.24 -9.71
N ASP A 126 -14.59 8.14 -11.04
CA ASP A 126 -14.60 6.88 -11.75
C ASP A 126 -13.18 6.62 -12.28
N ILE A 127 -12.57 5.51 -11.86
CA ILE A 127 -11.21 5.12 -12.28
C ILE A 127 -11.20 4.20 -13.50
N GLU A 128 -12.36 3.67 -13.89
CA GLU A 128 -12.46 2.75 -15.02
C GLU A 128 -12.01 3.43 -16.32
N GLY A 129 -11.16 2.74 -17.08
CA GLY A 129 -10.58 3.27 -18.33
C GLY A 129 -9.63 4.46 -18.17
N LYS A 130 -9.32 4.89 -16.93
CA LYS A 130 -8.39 6.01 -16.65
C LYS A 130 -7.07 5.57 -16.00
N VAL A 131 -7.05 4.37 -15.43
CA VAL A 131 -5.87 3.78 -14.78
C VAL A 131 -5.55 2.43 -15.42
N ASP A 132 -4.39 1.87 -15.08
CA ASP A 132 -4.02 0.51 -15.49
C ASP A 132 -5.08 -0.51 -14.98
N PRO A 133 -5.70 -1.30 -15.87
CA PRO A 133 -6.68 -2.32 -15.48
C PRO A 133 -6.17 -3.29 -14.41
N SER A 134 -4.85 -3.57 -14.37
CA SER A 134 -4.27 -4.48 -13.39
C SER A 134 -4.33 -3.94 -11.96
N LYS A 135 -4.56 -2.64 -11.76
CA LYS A 135 -4.59 -1.97 -10.47
C LYS A 135 -6.00 -1.75 -9.92
N ILE A 136 -7.02 -1.86 -10.77
CA ILE A 136 -8.41 -1.54 -10.44
C ILE A 136 -8.88 -2.36 -9.23
N SER A 137 -8.69 -3.69 -9.25
CA SER A 137 -9.15 -4.56 -8.17
C SER A 137 -8.54 -4.23 -6.80
N THR A 138 -7.28 -3.80 -6.77
CA THR A 138 -6.57 -3.44 -5.53
C THR A 138 -7.04 -2.12 -4.92
N SER A 139 -7.82 -1.33 -5.67
CA SER A 139 -8.27 -0.01 -5.24
C SER A 139 -9.53 -0.05 -4.36
N TYR A 140 -10.18 -1.21 -4.29
CA TYR A 140 -11.41 -1.41 -3.53
C TYR A 140 -11.15 -2.23 -2.25
N ASP A 141 -11.84 -1.87 -1.16
CA ASP A 141 -11.88 -2.67 0.06
C ASP A 141 -12.87 -3.84 -0.05
N SER A 142 -12.95 -4.67 0.99
CA SER A 142 -13.85 -5.84 1.04
C SER A 142 -15.35 -5.48 1.11
N GLU A 143 -15.70 -4.25 1.48
CA GLU A 143 -17.07 -3.71 1.40
C GLU A 143 -17.37 -3.09 0.01
N GLY A 144 -16.36 -3.02 -0.85
CA GLY A 144 -16.43 -2.45 -2.18
C GLY A 144 -16.32 -0.93 -2.21
N LYS A 145 -15.85 -0.23 -1.17
CA LYS A 145 -15.56 1.20 -1.25
C LYS A 145 -14.33 1.44 -2.10
N LEU A 146 -14.30 2.51 -2.89
CA LEU A 146 -13.07 2.91 -3.61
C LEU A 146 -12.18 3.67 -2.63
N VAL A 147 -11.12 3.05 -2.14
CA VAL A 147 -10.29 3.58 -1.04
C VAL A 147 -8.94 4.13 -1.50
N SER A 148 -8.59 3.97 -2.78
CA SER A 148 -7.38 4.55 -3.37
C SER A 148 -7.53 4.82 -4.86
N ILE A 149 -6.64 5.65 -5.39
CA ILE A 149 -6.51 5.92 -6.82
C ILE A 149 -5.12 5.46 -7.26
N PRO A 150 -5.02 4.50 -8.20
CA PRO A 150 -3.73 4.11 -8.74
C PRO A 150 -3.05 5.26 -9.46
N TRP A 151 -1.76 5.45 -9.20
CA TRP A 151 -0.95 6.50 -9.81
C TRP A 151 0.22 5.94 -10.63
N ASP A 152 0.67 4.72 -10.32
CA ASP A 152 1.72 4.02 -11.05
C ASP A 152 1.43 2.51 -11.22
N SER A 153 2.12 1.92 -12.19
CA SER A 153 2.23 0.48 -12.40
C SER A 153 3.71 0.12 -12.47
N ALA A 154 4.13 -0.83 -11.63
CA ALA A 154 5.52 -1.29 -11.56
C ALA A 154 5.60 -2.72 -12.10
N PRO A 155 5.88 -2.92 -13.40
CA PRO A 155 6.13 -4.25 -13.93
C PRO A 155 7.45 -4.80 -13.40
N VAL A 156 7.52 -6.12 -13.24
CA VAL A 156 8.77 -6.81 -12.93
C VAL A 156 9.56 -6.97 -14.23
N VAL A 157 10.79 -6.42 -14.24
CA VAL A 157 11.71 -6.53 -15.37
C VAL A 157 13.11 -6.88 -14.88
N MET A 158 13.90 -7.50 -15.75
CA MET A 158 15.30 -7.78 -15.48
C MET A 158 16.20 -6.84 -16.27
N PHE A 159 17.02 -6.08 -15.54
CA PHE A 159 18.08 -5.28 -16.14
C PHE A 159 19.37 -6.08 -16.24
N TYR A 160 20.11 -5.92 -17.34
CA TYR A 160 21.38 -6.59 -17.56
C TYR A 160 22.44 -5.63 -18.11
N ARG A 161 23.70 -6.04 -18.04
CA ARG A 161 24.85 -5.31 -18.60
C ARG A 161 25.09 -5.75 -20.04
N GLU A 162 24.55 -4.98 -20.98
CA GLU A 162 24.65 -5.26 -22.42
C GLU A 162 26.10 -5.48 -22.89
N ASP A 163 27.03 -4.66 -22.42
CA ASP A 163 28.45 -4.78 -22.78
C ASP A 163 29.09 -6.10 -22.31
N LEU A 164 28.68 -6.61 -21.14
CA LEU A 164 29.16 -7.89 -20.62
C LEU A 164 28.51 -9.05 -21.36
N PHE A 165 27.22 -8.96 -21.67
CA PHE A 165 26.51 -9.96 -22.47
C PHE A 165 27.11 -10.08 -23.87
N ASN A 166 27.34 -8.96 -24.55
CA ASN A 166 27.95 -8.92 -25.88
C ASN A 166 29.36 -9.55 -25.88
N ARG A 167 30.19 -9.21 -24.88
CA ARG A 167 31.55 -9.78 -24.75
C ARG A 167 31.54 -11.28 -24.41
N ALA A 168 30.50 -11.75 -23.71
CA ALA A 168 30.28 -13.17 -23.44
C ALA A 168 29.52 -13.88 -24.58
N GLY A 169 29.12 -13.16 -25.64
CA GLY A 169 28.31 -13.68 -26.74
C GLY A 169 26.95 -14.22 -26.27
N ILE A 170 26.33 -13.58 -25.29
CA ILE A 170 24.98 -13.90 -24.78
C ILE A 170 24.00 -12.97 -25.49
N ASP A 171 23.01 -13.56 -26.16
CA ASP A 171 21.84 -12.82 -26.64
C ASP A 171 20.79 -12.79 -25.53
N ALA A 172 20.43 -11.60 -25.04
CA ALA A 172 19.42 -11.47 -24.01
C ALA A 172 18.02 -11.92 -24.50
N ALA A 173 17.74 -11.77 -25.80
CA ALA A 173 16.46 -12.16 -26.37
C ALA A 173 16.28 -13.69 -26.47
N SER A 174 17.37 -14.46 -26.35
CA SER A 174 17.31 -15.92 -26.32
C SER A 174 17.06 -16.49 -24.92
N ILE A 175 16.97 -15.65 -23.89
CA ILE A 175 16.71 -16.09 -22.51
C ILE A 175 15.21 -16.08 -22.28
N ILE A 176 14.58 -17.26 -22.36
CA ILE A 176 13.13 -17.41 -22.23
C ILE A 176 12.77 -18.20 -20.97
N THR A 177 13.59 -19.19 -20.59
CA THR A 177 13.36 -20.01 -19.38
C THR A 177 14.39 -19.75 -18.28
N TRP A 178 14.11 -20.26 -17.08
CA TRP A 178 15.07 -20.24 -15.97
C TRP A 178 16.34 -21.06 -16.28
N GLU A 179 16.24 -22.14 -17.05
CA GLU A 179 17.41 -22.88 -17.55
C GLU A 179 18.26 -22.02 -18.48
N ASP A 180 17.64 -21.29 -19.43
CA ASP A 180 18.37 -20.35 -20.30
C ASP A 180 19.09 -19.28 -19.46
N TYR A 181 18.42 -18.76 -18.42
CA TYR A 181 18.97 -17.76 -17.53
C TYR A 181 20.17 -18.29 -16.73
N ILE A 182 20.08 -19.53 -16.23
CA ILE A 182 21.17 -20.21 -15.52
C ILE A 182 22.36 -20.45 -16.46
N GLU A 183 22.11 -20.93 -17.69
CA GLU A 183 23.17 -21.17 -18.67
C GLU A 183 23.84 -19.87 -19.14
N ALA A 184 23.07 -18.81 -19.36
CA ALA A 184 23.60 -17.47 -19.61
C ALA A 184 24.48 -16.99 -18.45
N GLY A 185 24.04 -17.21 -17.20
CA GLY A 185 24.82 -16.89 -16.01
C GLY A 185 26.13 -17.66 -15.89
N LYS A 186 26.13 -18.96 -16.25
CA LYS A 186 27.35 -19.79 -16.32
C LYS A 186 28.31 -19.29 -17.40
N LYS A 187 27.79 -18.96 -18.59
CA LYS A 187 28.57 -18.40 -19.70
C LYS A 187 29.18 -17.04 -19.34
N LEU A 188 28.42 -16.19 -18.67
CA LEU A 188 28.90 -14.90 -18.19
C LEU A 188 30.07 -15.08 -17.21
N GLN A 189 29.94 -16.03 -16.27
CA GLN A 189 30.99 -16.32 -15.29
C GLN A 189 32.24 -16.96 -15.90
N SER A 190 32.12 -17.76 -16.95
CA SER A 190 33.29 -18.37 -17.61
C SER A 190 34.17 -17.33 -18.30
N VAL A 191 33.56 -16.25 -18.82
CA VAL A 191 34.27 -15.11 -19.42
C VAL A 191 34.72 -14.11 -18.35
N PHE A 192 33.93 -13.94 -17.30
CA PHE A 192 34.18 -13.01 -16.20
C PHE A 192 34.08 -13.69 -14.83
N PRO A 193 35.16 -14.31 -14.32
CA PRO A 193 35.11 -15.11 -13.09
C PRO A 193 34.59 -14.39 -11.83
N ASN A 194 34.73 -13.06 -11.79
CA ASN A 194 34.32 -12.21 -10.67
C ASN A 194 32.95 -11.53 -10.87
N VAL A 195 32.26 -11.81 -11.97
CA VAL A 195 30.93 -11.26 -12.26
C VAL A 195 29.87 -12.32 -11.97
N LYS A 196 28.78 -11.96 -11.31
CA LYS A 196 27.62 -12.83 -11.08
C LYS A 196 26.44 -12.35 -11.93
N MET A 197 25.56 -13.28 -12.31
CA MET A 197 24.39 -12.99 -13.15
C MET A 197 23.41 -12.04 -12.47
N ASN A 198 23.20 -12.22 -11.16
CA ASN A 198 22.40 -11.33 -10.33
C ASN A 198 23.13 -10.98 -9.03
N GLY A 199 22.66 -9.91 -8.39
CA GLY A 199 23.11 -9.45 -7.07
C GLY A 199 21.98 -9.38 -6.07
N PHE A 200 20.99 -10.27 -6.15
CA PHE A 200 19.83 -10.21 -5.26
C PHE A 200 20.24 -10.39 -3.80
N ALA A 201 19.69 -9.55 -2.93
CA ALA A 201 19.88 -9.65 -1.49
C ALA A 201 18.89 -10.66 -0.91
N TYR A 202 19.04 -11.94 -1.26
CA TYR A 202 18.12 -13.04 -0.93
C TYR A 202 17.75 -13.16 0.57
N SER A 203 18.58 -12.62 1.47
CA SER A 203 18.33 -12.65 2.92
C SER A 203 17.63 -11.40 3.47
N LYS A 204 17.41 -10.36 2.65
CA LYS A 204 16.87 -9.06 3.08
C LYS A 204 15.47 -8.77 2.54
N ASP A 205 15.05 -9.48 1.49
CA ASP A 205 13.80 -9.24 0.79
C ASP A 205 13.30 -10.55 0.15
N ASP A 206 12.02 -10.82 0.26
CA ASP A 206 11.34 -11.98 -0.31
C ASP A 206 10.74 -11.71 -1.70
N ASN A 207 10.87 -10.49 -2.23
CA ASN A 207 10.27 -10.07 -3.49
C ASN A 207 10.62 -11.00 -4.68
N PHE A 208 11.88 -11.44 -4.78
CA PHE A 208 12.26 -12.38 -5.84
C PHE A 208 11.49 -13.70 -5.73
N TRP A 209 11.36 -14.24 -4.52
CA TRP A 209 10.60 -15.46 -4.29
C TRP A 209 9.10 -15.25 -4.55
N ARG A 210 8.54 -14.12 -4.14
CA ARG A 210 7.16 -13.73 -4.47
C ARG A 210 6.90 -13.70 -5.97
N CYS A 211 7.85 -13.19 -6.75
CA CYS A 211 7.76 -13.21 -8.22
C CYS A 211 7.69 -14.65 -8.76
N LEU A 212 8.54 -15.55 -8.26
CA LEU A 212 8.53 -16.97 -8.64
C LEU A 212 7.22 -17.68 -8.25
N LEU A 213 6.69 -17.37 -7.06
CA LEU A 213 5.38 -17.90 -6.62
C LEU A 213 4.28 -17.49 -7.60
N VAL A 214 4.21 -16.20 -7.96
CA VAL A 214 3.22 -15.68 -8.90
C VAL A 214 3.39 -16.31 -10.28
N GLU A 215 4.62 -16.45 -10.77
CA GLU A 215 4.92 -17.15 -12.03
C GLU A 215 4.40 -18.61 -12.00
N ASN A 216 4.55 -19.30 -10.86
CA ASN A 216 4.03 -20.66 -10.67
C ASN A 216 2.53 -20.71 -10.27
N ASN A 217 1.79 -19.60 -10.43
CA ASN A 217 0.37 -19.49 -10.09
C ASN A 217 0.05 -19.91 -8.64
N THR A 218 0.90 -19.49 -7.70
CA THR A 218 0.72 -19.69 -6.26
C THR A 218 1.11 -18.41 -5.50
N TYR A 219 0.79 -18.36 -4.21
CA TYR A 219 1.21 -17.27 -3.32
C TYR A 219 1.20 -17.74 -1.87
N PHE A 220 1.31 -16.81 -0.92
CA PHE A 220 1.22 -17.13 0.52
C PHE A 220 -0.17 -17.64 0.92
N LEU A 221 -1.21 -17.03 0.36
CA LEU A 221 -2.61 -17.40 0.54
C LEU A 221 -3.27 -17.62 -0.81
N ASN A 222 -4.22 -18.56 -0.87
CA ASN A 222 -5.11 -18.68 -2.03
C ASN A 222 -6.34 -17.75 -1.90
N LYS A 223 -7.24 -17.78 -2.89
CA LYS A 223 -8.46 -16.96 -2.93
C LYS A 223 -9.44 -17.22 -1.77
N ASN A 224 -9.31 -18.35 -1.07
CA ASN A 224 -10.13 -18.70 0.09
C ASN A 224 -9.46 -18.25 1.41
N GLY A 225 -8.28 -17.63 1.35
CA GLY A 225 -7.49 -17.27 2.54
C GLY A 225 -6.73 -18.44 3.17
N GLU A 226 -6.62 -19.58 2.48
CA GLU A 226 -5.89 -20.75 2.99
C GLU A 226 -4.39 -20.58 2.74
N ILE A 227 -3.57 -21.00 3.71
CA ILE A 227 -2.10 -20.92 3.62
C ILE A 227 -1.59 -21.92 2.58
N THR A 228 -0.88 -21.42 1.56
CA THR A 228 -0.35 -22.22 0.44
C THR A 228 1.17 -22.21 0.32
N ILE A 229 1.86 -21.61 1.29
CA ILE A 229 3.32 -21.47 1.29
C ILE A 229 4.09 -22.80 1.22
N SER A 230 3.50 -23.89 1.71
CA SER A 230 4.06 -25.25 1.68
C SER A 230 3.43 -26.16 0.61
N SER A 231 2.66 -25.59 -0.32
CA SER A 231 2.10 -26.37 -1.43
C SER A 231 3.20 -26.90 -2.35
N PRO A 232 2.95 -27.99 -3.12
CA PRO A 232 3.93 -28.50 -4.08
C PRO A 232 4.46 -27.44 -5.04
N LYS A 233 3.58 -26.55 -5.53
CA LYS A 233 3.94 -25.43 -6.40
C LYS A 233 4.84 -24.41 -5.72
N SER A 234 4.56 -24.10 -4.45
CA SER A 234 5.40 -23.15 -3.69
C SER A 234 6.77 -23.74 -3.39
N ILE A 235 6.84 -25.04 -3.11
CA ILE A 235 8.11 -25.76 -2.90
C ILE A 235 8.95 -25.80 -4.18
N GLU A 236 8.31 -25.98 -5.35
CA GLU A 236 8.99 -25.98 -6.66
C GLU A 236 9.72 -24.67 -6.97
N THR A 237 9.32 -23.54 -6.36
CA THR A 237 9.95 -22.22 -6.57
C THR A 237 11.21 -21.97 -5.74
N LEU A 238 11.60 -22.91 -4.86
CA LEU A 238 12.80 -22.84 -4.01
C LEU A 238 14.02 -23.47 -4.69
#